data_AF-A0AA95M6C7-F1
#
_entry.id   AF-A0AA95M6C7-F1
#
_cell.length_a   1.000
_cell.length_b   1.000
_cell.length_c   1.000
_cell.angle_alpha   90.00
_cell.angle_beta   90.00
_cell.angle_gamma   90.00
#
_symmetry.space_group_name_H-M   'P 1'
#
loop_
_entity.id
_entity.type
_entity.pdbx_description
1 polymer ?
#
loop_
_entity_poly.entity_id
_entity_poly.type
_entity_poly.pdbx_seq_one_letter_code
_entity_poly.pdbx_strand_id
1 'polypeptide(L)'
;MLSEKDLMHFKEKLEQIKSDTLQLLASNQPLSFEESGELTSNDNHFADTATELAEREKQMMLIENAKRTLEEVNEALERISNGTYGVCVDTGENISYERLVVLPYAKRTVDAQEKLEKETIPNHEDQSFSTPKDDVRGDKRIQTVDELLYLHGNSSY
;
A
#
# COMPACT_ATOMS: atom_id res chain seq x y z
N MET A 1 16.17 29.59 -2.26
CA MET A 1 15.73 29.25 -3.63
C MET A 1 16.71 28.23 -4.18
N LEU A 2 16.23 27.25 -4.94
CA LEU A 2 17.07 26.21 -5.56
C LEU A 2 17.97 26.83 -6.63
N SER A 3 19.22 26.37 -6.74
CA SER A 3 20.10 26.82 -7.81
C SER A 3 19.78 26.11 -9.13
N GLU A 4 20.18 26.69 -10.25
CA GLU A 4 20.04 26.06 -11.57
C GLU A 4 20.73 24.68 -11.63
N LYS A 5 21.86 24.54 -10.93
CA LYS A 5 22.57 23.26 -10.79
C LYS A 5 21.76 22.23 -10.02
N ASP A 6 21.08 22.64 -8.95
CA ASP A 6 20.21 21.74 -8.18
C ASP A 6 19.00 21.29 -9.01
N LEU A 7 18.40 22.20 -9.77
CA LEU A 7 17.29 21.86 -10.67
C LEU A 7 17.71 20.84 -11.73
N MET A 8 18.90 20.99 -12.31
CA MET A 8 19.44 20.03 -13.28
C MET A 8 19.67 18.65 -12.63
N HIS A 9 20.23 18.62 -11.42
CA HIS A 9 20.44 17.39 -10.66
C HIS A 9 19.11 16.67 -10.34
N PHE A 10 18.11 17.40 -9.86
CA PHE A 10 16.80 16.81 -9.56
C PHE A 10 16.06 16.36 -10.80
N LYS A 11 16.19 17.09 -11.92
CA LYS A 11 15.62 16.69 -13.20
C LYS A 11 16.19 15.35 -13.68
N GLU A 12 17.52 15.20 -13.68
CA GLU A 12 18.18 13.95 -14.05
C GLU A 12 17.71 12.79 -13.15
N LYS A 13 17.63 13.04 -11.84
CA LYS A 13 17.14 12.04 -10.88
C LYS A 13 15.68 11.64 -11.15
N LEU A 14 14.80 12.59 -11.48
CA LEU A 14 13.41 12.33 -11.83
C LEU A 14 13.28 11.55 -13.14
N GLU A 15 14.09 11.85 -14.15
CA GLU A 15 14.13 11.11 -15.42
C GLU A 15 14.59 9.66 -15.20
N GLN A 16 15.57 9.44 -14.32
CA GLN A 16 16.00 8.09 -13.93
C GLN A 16 14.84 7.33 -13.26
N ILE A 17 14.20 7.93 -12.25
CA ILE A 17 13.06 7.29 -11.55
C ILE A 17 11.93 6.98 -12.53
N LYS A 18 11.63 7.88 -13.47
CA LYS A 18 10.63 7.65 -14.52
C LYS A 18 10.98 6.43 -15.37
N SER A 19 12.22 6.34 -15.84
CA SER A 19 12.70 5.20 -16.63
C SER A 19 12.57 3.89 -15.85
N ASP A 20 13.03 3.86 -14.61
CA ASP A 20 13.00 2.66 -13.76
C ASP A 20 11.56 2.22 -13.48
N THR A 21 10.67 3.18 -13.22
CA THR A 21 9.24 2.91 -12.96
C THR A 21 8.54 2.38 -14.21
N LEU A 22 8.85 2.92 -15.40
CA LEU A 22 8.32 2.42 -16.67
C LEU A 22 8.80 1.00 -16.96
N GLN A 23 10.07 0.70 -16.69
CA GLN A 23 10.60 -0.65 -16.83
C GLN A 23 9.88 -1.62 -15.89
N LEU A 24 9.69 -1.24 -14.63
CA LEU A 24 8.95 -2.05 -13.65
C LEU A 24 7.51 -2.32 -14.10
N LEU A 25 6.82 -1.32 -14.64
CA LEU A 25 5.47 -1.47 -15.17
C LEU A 25 5.43 -2.36 -16.42
N ALA A 26 6.42 -2.27 -17.30
CA ALA A 26 6.52 -3.12 -18.48
C ALA A 26 6.79 -4.60 -18.12
N SER A 27 7.66 -4.86 -17.14
CA SER A 27 7.97 -6.22 -16.69
C SER A 27 6.86 -6.88 -15.88
N ASN A 28 5.99 -6.09 -15.23
CA ASN A 28 4.86 -6.59 -14.43
C ASN A 28 3.50 -6.43 -15.13
N GLN A 29 3.46 -6.22 -16.45
CA GLN A 29 2.18 -6.31 -17.15
C GLN A 29 1.65 -7.74 -17.04
N PRO A 30 0.39 -7.94 -16.60
CA PRO A 30 -0.20 -9.26 -16.62
C PRO A 30 -0.20 -9.75 -18.07
N LEU A 31 0.33 -10.97 -18.30
CA LEU A 31 0.13 -11.67 -19.57
C LEU A 31 -1.37 -11.65 -19.86
N SER A 32 -1.74 -11.35 -21.11
CA SER A 32 -3.14 -11.24 -21.49
C SER A 32 -3.86 -12.55 -21.16
N PHE A 33 -5.17 -12.47 -20.89
CA PHE A 33 -6.00 -13.64 -20.63
C PHE A 33 -5.92 -14.68 -21.77
N GLU A 34 -5.58 -14.25 -22.99
CA GLU A 34 -5.34 -15.11 -24.16
C GLU A 34 -4.07 -15.97 -24.06
N GLU A 35 -3.04 -15.50 -23.35
CA GLU A 35 -1.81 -16.28 -23.08
C GLU A 35 -1.96 -17.18 -21.84
N SER A 36 -2.96 -16.89 -20.99
CA SER A 36 -3.37 -17.72 -19.83
C SER A 36 -4.30 -18.88 -20.21
N GLY A 37 -4.39 -19.24 -21.48
CA GLY A 37 -5.27 -20.29 -22.03
C GLY A 37 -5.09 -21.71 -21.45
N GLU A 38 -4.16 -21.90 -20.51
CA GLU A 38 -3.91 -23.16 -19.81
C GLU A 38 -4.29 -23.16 -18.32
N LEU A 39 -4.78 -22.07 -17.73
CA LEU A 39 -5.17 -22.05 -16.31
C LEU A 39 -6.51 -22.74 -16.01
N THR A 40 -7.19 -23.30 -17.01
CA THR A 40 -8.49 -23.97 -16.85
C THR A 40 -8.39 -25.48 -16.58
N SER A 41 -7.17 -26.05 -16.50
CA SER A 41 -6.97 -27.50 -16.40
C SER A 41 -6.03 -27.98 -15.29
N ASN A 42 -5.70 -27.12 -14.31
CA ASN A 42 -4.99 -27.58 -13.11
C ASN A 42 -5.99 -27.80 -11.98
N ASP A 43 -5.92 -28.99 -11.37
CA ASP A 43 -6.61 -29.37 -10.14
C ASP A 43 -6.54 -28.24 -9.10
N ASN A 44 -7.58 -27.42 -9.03
CA ASN A 44 -7.64 -26.26 -8.14
C ASN A 44 -7.97 -26.73 -6.72
N HIS A 45 -6.95 -27.06 -5.94
CA HIS A 45 -7.10 -27.20 -4.50
C HIS A 45 -7.47 -25.83 -3.91
N PHE A 46 -8.56 -25.74 -3.13
CA PHE A 46 -9.03 -24.48 -2.53
C PHE A 46 -7.94 -23.71 -1.76
N ALA A 47 -6.95 -24.41 -1.16
CA ALA A 47 -5.83 -23.77 -0.48
C ALA A 47 -4.84 -23.06 -1.42
N ASP A 48 -4.61 -23.62 -2.61
CA ASP A 48 -3.73 -23.01 -3.63
C ASP A 48 -4.39 -21.77 -4.23
N THR A 49 -5.72 -21.79 -4.39
CA THR A 49 -6.48 -20.64 -4.91
C THR A 49 -6.43 -19.40 -4.00
N ALA A 50 -6.36 -19.57 -2.67
CA ALA A 50 -6.27 -18.46 -1.73
C ALA A 50 -4.88 -17.79 -1.76
N THR A 51 -3.82 -18.60 -1.86
CA THR A 51 -2.43 -18.10 -1.94
C THR A 51 -2.18 -17.39 -3.27
N GLU A 52 -2.67 -17.97 -4.38
CA GLU A 52 -2.57 -17.36 -5.71
C GLU A 52 -3.32 -16.03 -5.78
N LEU A 53 -4.53 -15.95 -5.21
CA LEU A 53 -5.30 -14.71 -5.14
C LEU A 53 -4.54 -13.63 -4.36
N ALA A 54 -4.00 -13.96 -3.19
CA ALA A 54 -3.25 -13.01 -2.36
C ALA A 54 -1.99 -12.46 -3.08
N GLU A 55 -1.25 -13.31 -3.79
CA GLU A 55 -0.09 -12.85 -4.56
C GLU A 55 -0.51 -11.98 -5.75
N ARG A 56 -1.62 -12.31 -6.41
CA ARG A 56 -2.19 -11.47 -7.48
C ARG A 56 -2.63 -10.11 -6.96
N GLU A 57 -3.30 -10.05 -5.81
CA GLU A 57 -3.70 -8.79 -5.16
C GLU A 57 -2.49 -7.92 -4.84
N LYS A 58 -1.44 -8.51 -4.26
CA LYS A 58 -0.18 -7.82 -3.99
C LYS A 58 0.48 -7.29 -5.27
N GLN A 59 0.51 -8.07 -6.34
CA GLN A 59 1.03 -7.60 -7.64
C GLN A 59 0.22 -6.41 -8.18
N MET A 60 -1.11 -6.47 -8.09
CA MET A 60 -1.98 -5.36 -8.50
C MET A 60 -1.68 -4.08 -7.69
N MET A 61 -1.52 -4.18 -6.37
CA MET A 61 -1.16 -3.05 -5.51
C MET A 61 0.21 -2.45 -5.87
N LEU A 62 1.21 -3.29 -6.18
CA LEU A 62 2.53 -2.81 -6.61
C LEU A 62 2.45 -2.04 -7.94
N ILE A 63 1.68 -2.54 -8.90
CA ILE A 63 1.46 -1.89 -10.20
C ILE A 63 0.74 -0.55 -10.01
N GLU A 64 -0.30 -0.50 -9.17
CA GLU A 64 -1.04 0.73 -8.88
C GLU A 64 -0.14 1.79 -8.22
N ASN A 65 0.67 1.38 -7.24
CA ASN A 65 1.64 2.25 -6.59
C ASN A 65 2.69 2.79 -7.57
N ALA A 66 3.19 1.95 -8.49
CA ALA A 66 4.13 2.36 -9.52
C ALA A 66 3.51 3.36 -10.50
N LYS A 67 2.25 3.16 -10.92
CA LYS A 67 1.51 4.11 -11.77
C LYS A 67 1.35 5.47 -11.09
N ARG A 68 0.96 5.49 -9.82
CA ARG A 68 0.84 6.72 -9.03
C ARG A 68 2.19 7.45 -8.90
N THR A 69 3.26 6.70 -8.62
CA THR A 69 4.62 7.27 -8.54
C THR A 69 5.03 7.89 -9.89
N LEU A 70 4.74 7.21 -11.00
CA LEU A 70 5.03 7.71 -12.34
C LEU A 70 4.28 9.02 -12.63
N GLU A 71 3.02 9.13 -12.21
CA GLU A 71 2.23 10.36 -12.32
C GLU A 71 2.87 11.50 -11.53
N GLU A 72 3.22 11.28 -10.26
CA GLU A 72 3.88 12.28 -9.41
C GLU A 72 5.24 12.74 -9.97
N VAL A 73 6.00 11.83 -10.57
CA VAL A 73 7.27 12.14 -11.23
C VAL A 73 7.06 12.99 -12.47
N ASN A 74 6.05 12.68 -13.29
CA ASN A 74 5.70 13.51 -14.45
C ASN A 74 5.25 14.92 -14.02
N GLU A 75 4.40 15.03 -12.99
CA GLU A 75 4.01 16.32 -12.39
C GLU A 75 5.23 17.09 -11.88
N ALA A 76 6.22 16.41 -11.28
CA ALA A 76 7.44 17.04 -10.79
C ALA A 76 8.29 17.60 -11.94
N LEU A 77 8.45 16.84 -13.03
CA LEU A 77 9.15 17.30 -14.24
C LEU A 77 8.45 18.51 -14.88
N GLU A 78 7.11 18.52 -14.90
CA GLU A 78 6.33 19.66 -15.38
C GLU A 78 6.51 20.91 -14.49
N ARG A 79 6.55 20.73 -13.16
CA ARG A 79 6.87 21.82 -12.24
C ARG A 79 8.28 22.37 -12.44
N ILE A 80 9.24 21.53 -12.82
CA ILE A 80 10.59 22.00 -13.20
C ILE A 80 10.52 22.86 -14.47
N SER A 81 9.80 22.43 -15.51
CA SER A 81 9.65 23.23 -16.73
C SER A 81 8.91 24.55 -16.50
N ASN A 82 7.95 24.57 -15.57
CA ASN A 82 7.16 25.76 -15.24
C ASN A 82 7.85 26.67 -14.21
N GLY A 83 9.01 26.27 -13.66
CA GLY A 83 9.75 27.03 -12.65
C GLY A 83 9.10 27.05 -11.26
N THR A 84 8.16 26.14 -10.97
CA THR A 84 7.44 26.03 -9.68
C THR A 84 7.94 24.87 -8.82
N TYR A 85 9.01 24.19 -9.26
CA TYR A 85 9.60 23.09 -8.51
C TYR A 85 10.17 23.54 -7.15
N GLY A 86 9.95 22.72 -6.12
CA GLY A 86 10.35 23.03 -4.75
C GLY A 86 9.40 23.98 -4.02
N VAL A 87 8.24 24.30 -4.60
CA VAL A 87 7.16 25.06 -3.95
C VAL A 87 5.98 24.14 -3.65
N CYS A 88 5.42 24.26 -2.45
CA CYS A 88 4.26 23.50 -1.99
C CYS A 88 3.01 23.89 -2.77
N VAL A 89 2.28 22.90 -3.28
CA VAL A 89 1.06 23.13 -4.06
C VAL A 89 -0.12 23.67 -3.24
N ASP A 90 -0.15 23.45 -1.93
CA ASP A 90 -1.25 23.89 -1.08
C ASP A 90 -0.96 25.22 -0.38
N THR A 91 0.28 25.41 0.12
CA THR A 91 0.65 26.57 0.96
C THR A 91 1.46 27.62 0.21
N GLY A 92 2.09 27.28 -0.93
CA GLY A 92 3.03 28.16 -1.62
C GLY A 92 4.39 28.31 -0.92
N GLU A 93 4.64 27.58 0.16
CA GLU A 93 5.90 27.61 0.89
C GLU A 93 6.96 26.74 0.22
N ASN A 94 8.23 27.02 0.51
CA ASN A 94 9.33 26.21 -0.04
C ASN A 94 9.38 24.83 0.63
N ILE A 95 9.49 23.78 -0.18
CA ILE A 95 9.74 22.42 0.26
C ILE A 95 11.21 22.32 0.69
N SER A 96 11.48 21.67 1.83
CA SER A 96 12.84 21.52 2.33
C SER A 96 13.72 20.74 1.35
N TYR A 97 14.97 21.18 1.21
CA TYR A 97 15.94 20.52 0.33
C TYR A 97 16.14 19.05 0.71
N GLU A 98 16.26 18.76 2.01
CA GLU A 98 16.40 17.39 2.54
C GLU A 98 15.25 16.48 2.10
N ARG A 99 14.02 17.00 2.07
CA ARG A 99 12.85 16.26 1.58
C ARG A 99 12.95 15.98 0.08
N LEU A 100 13.40 16.94 -0.73
CA LEU A 100 13.58 16.75 -2.17
C LEU A 100 14.73 15.77 -2.49
N VAL A 101 15.77 15.72 -1.65
CA VAL A 101 16.86 14.73 -1.77
C VAL A 101 16.33 13.31 -1.61
N VAL A 102 15.45 13.08 -0.62
CA VAL A 102 14.87 11.76 -0.35
C VAL A 102 13.72 11.44 -1.33
N LEU A 103 12.81 12.40 -1.54
CA LEU A 103 11.61 12.29 -2.36
C LEU A 103 11.59 13.42 -3.40
N PRO A 104 12.28 13.27 -4.55
CA PRO A 104 12.41 14.32 -5.54
C PRO A 104 11.10 14.68 -6.25
N TYR A 105 10.08 13.81 -6.19
CA TYR A 105 8.75 14.07 -6.76
C TYR A 105 7.79 14.74 -5.75
N ALA A 106 8.21 15.01 -4.51
CA ALA A 106 7.36 15.62 -3.49
C ALA A 106 6.72 16.94 -3.97
N LYS A 107 5.41 17.08 -3.75
CA LYS A 107 4.63 18.29 -4.09
C LYS A 107 4.17 19.13 -2.90
N ARG A 108 4.40 18.65 -1.68
CA ARG A 108 3.98 19.27 -0.43
C ARG A 108 5.08 19.31 0.60
N THR A 109 5.01 20.28 1.49
CA THR A 109 5.76 20.29 2.76
C THR A 109 5.27 19.14 3.66
N VAL A 110 6.04 18.82 4.71
CA VAL A 110 5.64 17.80 5.68
C VAL A 110 4.33 18.20 6.35
N ASP A 111 4.23 19.43 6.85
CA ASP A 111 3.03 19.94 7.52
C ASP A 111 1.78 19.94 6.63
N ALA A 112 1.92 20.30 5.34
CA ALA A 112 0.81 20.28 4.39
C ALA A 112 0.37 18.84 4.08
N GLN A 113 1.34 17.93 3.92
CA GLN A 113 1.07 16.51 3.72
C GLN A 113 0.36 15.89 4.93
N GLU A 114 0.81 16.17 6.15
CA GLU A 114 0.19 15.66 7.37
C GLU A 114 -1.26 16.15 7.55
N LYS A 115 -1.54 17.41 7.19
CA LYS A 115 -2.90 17.95 7.23
C LYS A 115 -3.81 17.24 6.25
N LEU A 116 -3.36 17.05 5.01
CA LEU A 116 -4.11 16.33 3.99
C LEU A 116 -4.42 14.90 4.44
N GLU A 117 -3.42 14.19 4.99
CA GLU A 117 -3.60 12.82 5.46
C GLU A 117 -4.64 12.73 6.59
N LYS A 118 -4.61 13.67 7.56
CA LYS A 118 -5.62 13.75 8.62
C LYS A 118 -7.04 14.01 8.12
N GLU A 119 -7.19 14.77 7.04
CA GLU A 119 -8.50 15.04 6.43
C GLU A 119 -9.01 13.88 5.57
N THR A 120 -8.09 13.16 4.91
CA THR A 120 -8.43 12.12 3.93
C THR A 120 -8.66 10.76 4.57
N ILE A 121 -8.00 10.48 5.71
CA ILE A 121 -8.27 9.27 6.48
C ILE A 121 -9.59 9.51 7.21
N PRO A 122 -10.70 8.85 6.83
CA PRO A 122 -11.90 8.91 7.67
C PRO A 122 -11.50 8.48 9.07
N ASN A 123 -12.00 9.15 10.10
CA ASN A 123 -11.90 8.66 11.47
C ASN A 123 -12.47 7.24 11.47
N HIS A 124 -11.59 6.26 11.29
CA HIS A 124 -11.85 4.90 11.66
C HIS A 124 -11.84 5.02 13.17
N GLU A 125 -13.00 5.35 13.74
CA GLU A 125 -13.31 4.84 15.07
C GLU A 125 -12.86 3.39 14.96
N ASP A 126 -11.83 3.03 15.73
CA ASP A 126 -11.55 1.65 15.99
C ASP A 126 -12.92 1.10 16.35
N GLN A 127 -13.54 0.37 15.43
CA GLN A 127 -14.57 -0.56 15.79
C GLN A 127 -13.77 -1.60 16.54
N SER A 128 -13.37 -1.26 17.78
CA SER A 128 -12.98 -2.20 18.78
C SER A 128 -14.05 -3.24 18.63
N PHE A 129 -13.66 -4.42 18.17
CA PHE A 129 -14.56 -5.54 18.07
C PHE A 129 -15.03 -5.74 19.51
N SER A 130 -16.13 -5.10 19.87
CA SER A 130 -16.78 -5.37 21.12
C SER A 130 -17.21 -6.80 20.91
N THR A 131 -16.56 -7.71 21.63
CA THR A 131 -17.24 -8.96 21.93
C THR A 131 -18.61 -8.52 22.45
N PRO A 132 -19.71 -8.99 21.82
CA PRO A 132 -21.03 -8.69 22.35
C PRO A 132 -20.99 -9.01 23.84
N LYS A 133 -21.42 -8.07 24.69
CA LYS A 133 -21.53 -8.33 26.14
C LYS A 133 -22.40 -9.56 26.41
N ASP A 134 -23.24 -9.88 25.41
CA ASP A 134 -24.12 -11.03 25.32
C ASP A 134 -23.69 -11.94 24.15
N ASP A 135 -22.43 -12.42 24.09
CA ASP A 135 -22.15 -13.66 23.37
C ASP A 135 -22.84 -14.81 24.14
N VAL A 136 -24.15 -14.91 23.96
CA VAL A 136 -25.02 -15.94 24.55
C VAL A 136 -25.01 -17.21 23.70
N ARG A 137 -24.05 -17.37 22.78
CA ARG A 137 -23.65 -18.73 22.40
C ARG A 137 -23.25 -19.35 23.72
N GLY A 138 -24.12 -20.18 24.26
CA GLY A 138 -23.98 -20.84 25.55
C GLY A 138 -22.77 -21.75 25.48
N ASP A 139 -21.59 -21.16 25.46
CA ASP A 139 -20.31 -21.79 25.58
C ASP A 139 -20.27 -22.24 27.03
N LYS A 140 -20.88 -23.40 27.25
CA LYS A 140 -20.46 -24.33 28.28
C LYS A 140 -19.07 -24.85 27.92
N ARG A 141 -18.14 -23.94 27.59
CA ARG A 141 -16.73 -24.23 27.62
C ARG A 141 -16.45 -24.59 29.06
N ILE A 142 -16.21 -25.87 29.26
CA ILE A 142 -15.72 -26.45 30.50
C ILE A 142 -14.65 -25.51 31.05
N GLN A 143 -14.92 -24.88 32.18
CA GLN A 143 -14.14 -23.75 32.67
C GLN A 143 -12.88 -24.23 33.40
N THR A 144 -12.82 -25.51 33.75
CA THR A 144 -11.74 -26.10 34.54
C THR A 144 -11.42 -27.51 34.07
N VAL A 145 -10.18 -27.95 34.28
CA VAL A 145 -9.73 -29.31 33.93
C VAL A 145 -10.55 -30.38 34.68
N ASP A 146 -11.04 -30.07 35.88
CA ASP A 146 -11.87 -30.96 36.71
C ASP A 146 -13.24 -31.29 36.06
N GLU A 147 -13.83 -30.35 35.32
CA GLU A 147 -15.10 -30.57 34.60
C GLU A 147 -14.94 -31.48 33.36
N LEU A 148 -13.75 -31.53 32.76
CA LEU A 148 -13.43 -32.43 31.64
C LEU A 148 -13.31 -33.90 32.10
N LEU A 149 -12.79 -34.10 33.32
CA LEU A 149 -12.63 -35.43 33.93
C LEU A 149 -13.96 -36.08 34.34
N TYR A 150 -15.03 -35.29 34.47
CA TYR A 150 -16.35 -35.80 34.88
C TYR A 150 -17.22 -36.27 33.70
N LEU A 151 -16.97 -35.76 32.49
CA LEU A 151 -17.73 -36.08 31.27
C LEU A 151 -17.22 -37.34 30.55
N HIS A 152 -15.96 -37.68 30.76
CA HIS A 152 -15.37 -38.93 30.28
C HIS A 152 -15.06 -39.75 31.50
N GLY A 153 -16.04 -40.55 31.93
CA GLY A 153 -15.86 -41.48 33.02
C GLY A 153 -14.57 -42.27 32.83
N ASN A 154 -13.58 -41.99 33.67
CA ASN A 154 -12.52 -42.93 33.97
C ASN A 154 -13.19 -44.14 34.63
N SER A 155 -13.74 -45.01 33.77
CA SER A 155 -13.90 -46.42 34.09
C SER A 155 -12.50 -47.02 34.06
N SER A 156 -11.78 -46.87 35.17
CA SER A 156 -10.71 -47.80 35.52
C SER A 156 -11.23 -48.66 36.66
N TYR A 157 -11.67 -49.87 36.31
CA TYR A 157 -11.37 -51.05 37.11
C TYR A 157 -9.86 -51.34 37.01
#